data_AF-A0A243W6U2-F1
#
_entry.id   AF-A0A243W6U2-F1
#
_cell.length_a   1.000
_cell.length_b   1.000
_cell.length_c   1.000
_cell.angle_alpha   90.00
_cell.angle_beta   90.00
_cell.angle_gamma   90.00
#
_symmetry.space_group_name_H-M   'P 1'
#
loop_
_entity.id
_entity.type
_entity.pdbx_description
1 polymer ?
#
loop_
_entity_poly.entity_id
_entity_poly.type
_entity_poly.pdbx_seq_one_letter_code
_entity_poly.pdbx_strand_id
1 'polypeptide(L)'
;MPNPFNLPEDDEAWTTLLRSLQPPTPAEPRPFFYARLQARLAAQPPQPTMLPPWLRRMAYAFSVGALVLALNADTALNYMR
;
A
#
# COMPACT_ATOMS: atom_id res chain seq x y z
N MET A 1 -25.20 2.69 6.01
CA MET A 1 -23.73 2.72 5.87
C MET A 1 -23.27 4.14 6.13
N PRO A 2 -22.21 4.38 6.93
CA PRO A 2 -21.68 5.73 7.13
C PRO A 2 -21.05 6.24 5.83
N ASN A 3 -21.28 7.52 5.51
CA ASN A 3 -20.68 8.18 4.36
C ASN A 3 -19.20 8.51 4.66
N PRO A 4 -18.21 8.00 3.91
CA PRO A 4 -16.78 8.15 4.22
C PRO A 4 -16.24 9.59 4.11
N PHE A 5 -17.04 10.52 3.61
CA PHE A 5 -16.64 11.93 3.42
C PHE A 5 -17.17 12.88 4.50
N ASN A 6 -17.88 12.37 5.51
CA ASN A 6 -18.29 13.17 6.67
C ASN A 6 -17.32 12.89 7.82
N LEU A 7 -16.23 13.66 7.87
CA LEU A 7 -15.20 13.52 8.90
C LEU A 7 -15.71 14.14 10.21
N PRO A 8 -15.46 13.52 11.39
CA PRO A 8 -15.83 14.11 12.66
C PRO A 8 -15.09 15.42 12.93
N GLU A 9 -15.80 16.42 13.47
CA GLU A 9 -15.22 17.74 13.80
C GLU A 9 -14.59 17.76 15.20
N ASP A 10 -15.01 16.87 16.10
CA ASP A 10 -14.62 16.81 17.50
C ASP A 10 -13.81 15.55 17.84
N ASP A 11 -12.88 15.71 18.79
CA ASP A 11 -11.97 14.64 19.22
C ASP A 11 -12.72 13.44 19.83
N GLU A 12 -13.84 13.66 20.53
CA GLU A 12 -14.62 12.57 21.12
C GLU A 12 -15.29 11.69 20.05
N ALA A 13 -15.85 12.29 19.00
CA ALA A 13 -16.37 11.54 17.87
C ALA A 13 -15.27 10.78 17.11
N TRP A 14 -14.06 11.33 17.01
CA TRP A 14 -12.90 10.61 16.50
C TRP A 14 -12.58 9.37 17.34
N THR A 15 -12.52 9.49 18.67
CA THR A 15 -12.23 8.33 19.53
C THR A 15 -13.31 7.25 19.41
N THR A 16 -14.56 7.65 19.24
CA THR A 16 -15.71 6.73 19.07
C THR A 16 -15.65 6.00 17.74
N LEU A 17 -15.34 6.73 16.66
CA LEU A 17 -15.14 6.16 15.33
C LEU A 17 -13.95 5.18 15.33
N LEU A 18 -12.81 5.57 15.89
CA LEU A 18 -11.63 4.72 15.98
C LEU A 18 -11.88 3.45 16.81
N ARG A 19 -12.63 3.56 17.90
CA ARG A 19 -13.04 2.41 18.70
C ARG A 19 -13.95 1.46 17.92
N SER A 20 -14.83 1.98 17.05
CA SER A 20 -15.66 1.15 16.17
C SER A 20 -14.86 0.42 15.08
N LEU A 21 -13.73 1.00 14.66
CA LEU A 21 -12.83 0.40 13.67
C LEU A 21 -11.84 -0.59 14.27
N GLN A 22 -11.66 -0.57 15.59
CA GLN A 22 -10.75 -1.47 16.25
C GLN A 22 -11.28 -2.91 16.12
N PRO A 23 -10.58 -3.80 15.40
CA PRO A 23 -11.00 -5.19 15.33
C PRO A 23 -11.00 -5.76 16.76
N PRO A 24 -11.91 -6.70 17.07
CA PRO A 24 -11.93 -7.33 18.39
C PRO A 24 -10.52 -7.84 18.74
N THR A 25 -10.17 -7.69 20.02
CA THR A 25 -8.91 -8.07 20.67
C THR A 25 -8.30 -9.30 19.99
N PRO A 26 -7.00 -9.31 19.65
CA PRO A 26 -6.43 -10.39 18.86
C PRO A 26 -6.70 -11.71 19.55
N ALA A 27 -7.61 -12.49 18.96
CA ALA A 27 -7.91 -13.83 19.44
C ALA A 27 -6.61 -14.62 19.41
N GLU A 28 -6.33 -15.37 20.48
CA GLU A 28 -5.16 -16.24 20.52
C GLU A 28 -5.07 -17.04 19.21
N PRO A 29 -3.86 -17.13 18.61
CA PRO A 29 -3.71 -17.81 17.34
C PRO A 29 -4.27 -19.22 17.48
N ARG A 30 -5.24 -19.55 16.61
CA ARG A 30 -5.87 -20.88 16.61
C ARG A 30 -4.78 -21.96 16.69
N PRO A 31 -5.01 -23.06 17.41
CA PRO A 31 -4.02 -24.12 17.51
C PRO A 31 -3.50 -24.51 16.12
N PHE A 32 -2.20 -24.77 16.04
CA PHE A 32 -1.47 -25.09 14.81
C PHE A 32 -1.47 -23.98 13.74
N PHE A 33 -1.72 -22.72 14.10
CA PHE A 33 -1.56 -21.58 13.19
C PHE A 33 -0.15 -21.55 12.59
N TYR A 34 0.88 -21.61 13.44
CA TYR A 34 2.27 -21.55 13.01
C TYR A 34 2.68 -22.75 12.14
N ALA A 35 2.26 -23.96 12.52
CA ALA A 35 2.53 -25.16 11.72
C ALA A 35 1.91 -25.07 10.31
N ARG A 36 0.66 -24.58 10.20
CA ARG A 36 0.01 -24.36 8.91
C ARG A 36 0.64 -23.23 8.10
N LEU A 37 1.06 -22.15 8.77
CA LEU A 37 1.78 -21.05 8.12
C LEU A 37 3.10 -21.55 7.53
N GLN A 38 3.87 -22.29 8.31
CA GLN A 38 5.14 -22.87 7.87
C GLN A 38 4.95 -23.82 6.70
N ALA A 39 3.93 -24.69 6.75
CA ALA A 39 3.62 -25.59 5.64
C ALA A 39 3.25 -24.82 4.35
N ARG A 40 2.53 -23.70 4.47
CA ARG A 40 2.19 -22.85 3.32
C ARG A 40 3.40 -22.11 2.75
N LEU A 41 4.28 -21.60 3.60
CA LEU A 41 5.52 -20.95 3.17
C LEU A 41 6.46 -21.94 2.49
N ALA A 42 6.55 -23.17 3.01
CA ALA A 42 7.34 -24.24 2.41
C ALA A 42 6.73 -24.75 1.10
N ALA A 43 5.40 -24.78 1.00
CA ALA A 43 4.67 -25.17 -0.21
C ALA A 43 4.50 -24.03 -1.21
N GLN A 44 5.01 -22.83 -0.91
CA GLN A 44 4.86 -21.68 -1.78
C GLN A 44 5.61 -21.96 -3.09
N PRO A 45 4.92 -21.95 -4.25
CA PRO A 45 5.59 -22.13 -5.52
C PRO A 45 6.69 -21.07 -5.66
N PRO A 46 7.78 -21.38 -6.41
CA PRO A 46 8.81 -20.40 -6.67
C PRO A 46 8.15 -19.12 -7.18
N GLN A 47 8.44 -18.00 -6.50
CA GLN A 47 7.86 -16.72 -6.89
C GLN A 47 8.12 -16.48 -8.37
N PRO A 48 7.16 -15.86 -9.10
CA PRO A 48 7.38 -15.54 -10.50
C PRO A 48 8.72 -14.82 -10.62
N THR A 49 9.58 -15.35 -11.51
CA THR A 49 10.96 -14.93 -11.69
C THR A 49 11.04 -13.42 -11.64
N MET A 50 11.60 -12.88 -10.56
CA MET A 50 11.79 -11.44 -10.42
C MET A 50 12.58 -10.96 -11.64
N LEU A 51 12.09 -9.92 -12.29
CA LEU A 51 12.79 -9.30 -13.41
C LEU A 51 14.24 -9.03 -13.01
N PRO A 52 15.22 -9.24 -13.92
CA PRO A 52 16.62 -8.96 -13.64
C PRO A 52 16.79 -7.57 -13.01
N PRO A 53 17.71 -7.41 -12.04
CA PRO A 53 17.84 -6.19 -11.25
C PRO A 53 18.13 -4.95 -12.10
N TRP A 54 18.82 -5.12 -13.24
CA TRP A 54 19.07 -4.03 -14.18
C TRP A 54 17.80 -3.53 -14.86
N LEU A 55 16.88 -4.44 -15.21
CA LEU A 55 15.62 -4.10 -15.86
C LEU A 55 14.68 -3.39 -14.88
N ARG A 56 14.67 -3.82 -13.60
CA ARG A 56 13.96 -3.10 -12.52
C ARG A 56 14.50 -1.68 -12.36
N ARG A 57 15.82 -1.49 -12.34
CA ARG A 57 16.43 -0.15 -12.24
C ARG A 57 16.02 0.76 -13.40
N MET A 58 15.96 0.23 -14.62
CA MET A 58 15.50 0.99 -15.79
C MET A 58 14.03 1.37 -15.68
N ALA A 59 13.16 0.44 -15.27
CA ALA A 59 11.75 0.74 -15.07
C ALA A 59 11.55 1.85 -14.03
N TYR A 60 12.23 1.79 -12.89
CA TYR A 60 12.17 2.85 -11.88
C TYR A 60 12.71 4.19 -12.39
N ALA A 61 13.85 4.20 -13.08
CA ALA A 61 14.42 5.41 -13.65
C ALA A 61 13.44 6.07 -14.65
N PHE A 62 12.80 5.26 -15.50
CA PHE A 62 11.81 5.73 -16.46
C PHE A 62 10.57 6.28 -15.77
N SER A 63 10.01 5.56 -14.80
CA SER A 63 8.84 6.03 -14.04
C SER A 63 9.11 7.33 -13.29
N VAL A 64 10.28 7.47 -12.67
CA VAL A 64 10.68 8.70 -11.99
C VAL A 64 10.84 9.85 -13.00
N GLY A 65 11.51 9.61 -14.13
CA GLY A 65 11.66 10.61 -15.18
C GLY A 65 10.32 11.09 -15.74
N ALA A 66 9.41 10.15 -16.03
CA ALA A 66 8.07 10.46 -16.51
C ALA A 66 7.24 11.24 -15.47
N LEU A 67 7.34 10.89 -14.19
CA LEU A 67 6.67 11.61 -13.11
C LEU A 67 7.18 13.04 -12.98
N VAL A 68 8.51 13.21 -13.00
CA VAL A 68 9.13 14.56 -12.97
C VAL A 68 8.67 15.36 -14.18
N LEU A 69 8.66 14.77 -15.37
CA LEU A 69 8.22 15.45 -16.59
C LEU A 69 6.74 15.85 -16.51
N ALA A 70 5.87 14.97 -16.02
CA ALA A 70 4.44 15.24 -15.86
C ALA A 70 4.18 16.36 -14.84
N LEU A 71 4.89 16.36 -13.71
CA LEU A 71 4.78 17.43 -12.70
C LEU A 71 5.34 18.77 -13.19
N ASN A 72 6.27 18.75 -14.14
CA ASN A 72 6.90 19.93 -14.73
C ASN A 72 6.37 20.22 -16.14
N ALA A 73 5.26 19.61 -16.55
CA ALA A 73 4.72 19.80 -17.90
C ALA A 73 4.35 21.26 -18.15
N ASP A 74 3.78 21.95 -17.15
CA ASP A 74 3.43 23.36 -17.23
C ASP A 74 4.65 24.29 -17.29
N THR A 75 5.76 23.94 -16.61
CA THR A 75 7.01 24.74 -16.65
C THR A 75 7.79 24.52 -17.96
N ALA A 76 7.78 23.30 -18.50
CA ALA A 76 8.39 22.98 -19.79
C ALA A 76 7.63 23.61 -20.97
N LEU A 77 6.29 23.63 -20.95
CA LEU A 77 5.47 24.26 -21.98
C LEU A 77 5.60 25.79 -21.98
N ASN A 78 5.80 26.42 -20.82
CA ASN A 78 6.03 27.86 -20.72
C ASN A 78 7.41 28.30 -21.26
N TYR A 79 8.42 27.42 -21.29
CA TYR A 79 9.74 27.74 -21.83
C TYR A 79 9.82 27.63 -23.37
N MET A 80 8.82 27.00 -24.00
CA MET A 80 8.72 26.84 -25.46
C MET A 80 7.78 27.85 -26.14
N ARG A 81 7.18 28.78 -25.38
CA ARG A 81 6.29 29.84 -25.89
C ARG A 81 6.97 31.20 -25.82
#